data_AF-A0A9W8JME0-F1
#
_entry.id   AF-A0A9W8JME0-F1
#
_cell.length_a   1.000
_cell.length_b   1.000
_cell.length_c   1.000
_cell.angle_alpha   90.00
_cell.angle_beta   90.00
_cell.angle_gamma   90.00
#
_symmetry.space_group_name_H-M   'P 1'
#
loop_
_entity.id
_entity.type
_entity.pdbx_description
1 polymer ?
#
loop_
_entity_poly.entity_id
_entity_poly.type
_entity_poly.pdbx_seq_one_letter_code
_entity_poly.pdbx_strand_id
1 'polypeptide(L)'
;MMLSKAFDRTGTVAIACEQQKNVDYAFLQALCTTNTKGIKRVMLIYDIACQYFVHLQERIGKWLPKGITIDWAIGLFHVHGHKEECFYRFATSFIPGAAVVAGEILESLWAALNPITQSMRTASLAMRADMCNDHTAHSNFKKTINMAAAICKQFDKAQLMSASAMDYYGKFTTAMALR
;
A
#
# COMPACT_ATOMS: atom_id res chain seq x y z
N MET A 1 9.50 -4.30 -12.55
CA MET A 1 8.87 -3.29 -13.43
C MET A 1 9.74 -2.04 -13.42
N MET A 2 10.57 -1.84 -14.44
CA MET A 2 11.45 -0.66 -14.55
C MET A 2 10.59 0.57 -14.83
N LEU A 3 10.58 1.54 -13.92
CA LEU A 3 10.16 2.91 -14.24
C LEU A 3 11.34 3.60 -14.94
N SER A 4 11.46 3.41 -16.26
CA SER A 4 12.16 4.40 -17.06
C SER A 4 11.34 5.69 -17.01
N LYS A 5 11.86 6.73 -16.34
CA LYS A 5 11.31 8.08 -16.46
C LYS A 5 11.46 8.51 -17.92
N ALA A 6 10.43 8.29 -18.74
CA ALA A 6 10.35 8.84 -20.08
C ALA A 6 9.94 10.32 -19.93
N PHE A 7 10.84 11.23 -20.27
CA PHE A 7 10.53 12.64 -20.45
C PHE A 7 9.80 12.81 -21.79
N ASP A 8 8.76 13.64 -21.83
CA ASP A 8 8.16 14.04 -23.11
C ASP A 8 9.04 15.07 -23.85
N ARG A 9 8.64 15.40 -25.08
CA ARG A 9 9.33 16.40 -25.93
C ARG A 9 9.32 17.82 -25.36
N THR A 10 8.59 18.07 -24.27
CA THR A 10 8.49 19.39 -23.61
C THR A 10 9.28 19.50 -22.31
N GLY A 11 9.98 18.44 -21.90
CA GLY A 11 10.73 18.48 -20.65
C GLY A 11 9.86 18.16 -19.42
N THR A 12 8.65 17.64 -19.60
CA THR A 12 7.77 17.25 -18.50
C THR A 12 7.92 15.74 -18.26
N VAL A 13 7.90 15.31 -16.99
CA VAL A 13 7.85 13.87 -16.66
C VAL A 13 6.51 13.33 -17.12
N ALA A 14 6.47 12.74 -18.31
CA ALA A 14 5.30 12.03 -18.77
C ALA A 14 5.25 10.66 -18.09
N ILE A 15 4.39 10.53 -17.08
CA ILE A 15 4.03 9.25 -16.46
C ILE A 15 3.15 8.47 -17.46
N ALA A 16 3.70 8.04 -18.59
CA ALA A 16 2.97 7.26 -19.60
C ALA A 16 2.78 5.78 -19.19
N CYS A 17 3.41 5.34 -18.09
CA CYS A 17 3.43 3.94 -17.64
C CYS A 17 2.34 3.60 -16.61
N GLU A 18 1.80 4.59 -15.89
CA GLU A 18 0.78 4.36 -14.87
C GLU A 18 -0.61 4.55 -15.47
N GLN A 19 -1.14 3.49 -16.07
CA GLN A 19 -2.53 3.45 -16.51
C GLN A 19 -3.36 2.73 -15.45
N GLN A 20 -4.50 3.32 -15.08
CA GLN A 20 -5.41 2.73 -14.08
C GLN A 20 -5.79 1.28 -14.42
N LYS A 21 -5.90 0.94 -15.72
CA LYS A 21 -6.18 -0.43 -16.20
C LYS A 21 -5.17 -1.48 -15.74
N ASN A 22 -3.91 -1.10 -15.52
CA ASN A 22 -2.87 -2.02 -15.07
C ASN A 22 -3.06 -2.33 -13.57
N VAL A 23 -3.42 -1.32 -12.79
CA VAL A 23 -3.74 -1.46 -11.36
C VAL A 23 -5.05 -2.23 -11.20
N ASP A 24 -6.06 -1.95 -12.04
CA ASP A 24 -7.32 -2.68 -12.12
C ASP A 24 -7.06 -4.18 -12.33
N TYR A 25 -6.23 -4.53 -13.31
CA TYR A 25 -5.85 -5.93 -13.58
C TYR A 25 -5.11 -6.56 -12.40
N ALA A 26 -4.10 -5.89 -11.85
CA ALA A 26 -3.33 -6.39 -10.72
C ALA A 26 -4.20 -6.63 -9.48
N PHE A 27 -5.15 -5.73 -9.21
CA PHE A 27 -6.07 -5.85 -8.09
C PHE A 27 -7.06 -7.00 -8.29
N LEU A 28 -7.65 -7.14 -9.48
CA LEU A 28 -8.53 -8.27 -9.78
C LEU A 28 -7.79 -9.61 -9.70
N GLN A 29 -6.57 -9.69 -10.25
CA GLN A 29 -5.74 -10.88 -10.14
C GLN A 29 -5.38 -11.19 -8.69
N ALA A 30 -5.06 -10.19 -7.88
CA ALA A 30 -4.83 -10.39 -6.46
C ALA A 30 -6.06 -11.01 -5.77
N LEU A 31 -7.27 -10.50 -6.04
CA LEU A 31 -8.51 -11.06 -5.49
C LEU A 31 -8.77 -12.51 -5.93
N CYS A 32 -8.45 -12.85 -7.18
CA CYS A 32 -8.64 -14.20 -7.73
C CYS A 32 -7.59 -15.20 -7.23
N THR A 33 -6.34 -14.77 -7.08
CA THR A 33 -5.20 -15.65 -6.74
C THR A 33 -5.01 -15.82 -5.24
N THR A 34 -5.34 -14.81 -4.46
CA THR A 34 -5.40 -14.94 -3.00
C THR A 34 -6.68 -15.69 -2.62
N ASN A 35 -6.60 -16.64 -1.68
CA ASN A 35 -7.77 -17.42 -1.25
C ASN A 35 -8.73 -16.52 -0.43
N THR A 36 -9.50 -15.68 -1.13
CA THR A 36 -10.45 -14.72 -0.57
C THR A 36 -11.80 -15.34 -0.25
N LYS A 37 -11.94 -16.68 -0.35
CA LYS A 37 -13.19 -17.38 -0.03
C LYS A 37 -13.58 -17.11 1.43
N GLY A 38 -14.72 -16.45 1.63
CA GLY A 38 -15.23 -16.08 2.96
C GLY A 38 -14.80 -14.69 3.44
N ILE A 39 -13.91 -14.00 2.73
CA ILE A 39 -13.52 -12.62 3.03
C ILE A 39 -14.57 -11.66 2.48
N LYS A 40 -15.23 -10.92 3.38
CA LYS A 40 -16.28 -9.96 3.00
C LYS A 40 -15.76 -8.55 2.76
N ARG A 41 -14.56 -8.23 3.26
CA ARG A 41 -14.00 -6.88 3.23
C ARG A 41 -12.53 -6.94 2.83
N VAL A 42 -12.18 -6.12 1.86
CA VAL A 42 -10.81 -5.96 1.37
C VAL A 42 -10.44 -4.50 1.46
N MET A 43 -9.22 -4.22 1.93
CA MET A 43 -8.68 -2.88 1.98
C MET A 43 -7.61 -2.71 0.91
N LEU A 44 -7.75 -1.68 0.09
CA LEU A 44 -6.72 -1.28 -0.86
C LEU A 44 -6.08 0.04 -0.40
N ILE A 45 -4.77 0.02 -0.17
CA ILE A 45 -4.01 1.22 0.16
C ILE A 45 -3.26 1.64 -1.10
N TYR A 46 -3.48 2.88 -1.54
CA TYR A 46 -2.87 3.41 -2.75
C TYR A 46 -2.67 4.92 -2.66
N ASP A 47 -1.54 5.41 -3.16
CA ASP A 47 -1.13 6.80 -2.98
C ASP A 47 -2.17 7.77 -3.56
N ILE A 48 -2.67 7.47 -4.75
CA ILE A 48 -3.71 8.26 -5.42
C ILE A 48 -5.12 7.68 -5.22
N ALA A 49 -5.39 6.99 -4.11
CA ALA A 49 -6.70 6.36 -3.86
C ALA A 49 -7.87 7.36 -4.00
N CYS A 50 -7.69 8.61 -3.56
CA CYS A 50 -8.73 9.65 -3.68
C CYS A 50 -9.14 9.97 -5.12
N GLN A 51 -8.28 9.69 -6.12
CA GLN A 51 -8.58 9.87 -7.54
C GLN A 51 -8.98 8.54 -8.18
N TYR A 52 -8.24 7.47 -7.86
CA TYR A 52 -8.41 6.14 -8.47
C TYR A 52 -9.79 5.53 -8.18
N PHE A 53 -10.30 5.71 -6.96
CA PHE A 53 -11.53 5.09 -6.49
C PHE A 53 -12.81 5.72 -7.05
N VAL A 54 -12.73 6.96 -7.57
CA VAL A 54 -13.90 7.70 -8.10
C VAL A 54 -14.65 6.88 -9.16
N HIS A 55 -13.90 6.26 -10.07
CA HIS A 55 -14.45 5.47 -11.17
C HIS A 55 -14.17 3.97 -11.05
N LEU A 56 -13.65 3.50 -9.91
CA LEU A 56 -13.25 2.09 -9.78
C LEU A 56 -14.44 1.14 -9.99
N GLN A 57 -15.59 1.47 -9.39
CA GLN A 57 -16.78 0.63 -9.52
C GLN A 57 -17.28 0.56 -10.97
N GLU A 58 -17.20 1.66 -11.72
CA GLU A 58 -17.56 1.71 -13.13
C GLU A 58 -16.59 0.88 -13.98
N ARG A 59 -15.28 0.98 -13.68
CA ARG A 59 -14.25 0.25 -14.42
C ARG A 59 -14.31 -1.24 -14.17
N ILE A 60 -14.31 -1.68 -12.91
CA ILE A 60 -14.12 -3.10 -12.56
C ILE A 60 -15.28 -3.79 -11.86
N GLY A 61 -16.37 -3.08 -11.54
CA GLY A 61 -17.45 -3.59 -10.70
C GLY A 61 -18.06 -4.92 -11.16
N LYS A 62 -18.13 -5.14 -12.48
CA LYS A 62 -18.65 -6.39 -13.07
C LYS A 62 -17.74 -7.61 -12.88
N TRP A 63 -16.46 -7.40 -12.58
CA TRP A 63 -15.48 -8.47 -12.35
C TRP A 63 -15.20 -8.70 -10.87
N LEU A 64 -15.75 -7.86 -9.98
CA LEU A 64 -15.59 -8.05 -8.55
C LEU A 64 -16.39 -9.26 -8.05
N PRO A 65 -15.85 -10.05 -7.11
CA PRO A 65 -16.61 -11.09 -6.43
C PRO A 65 -17.87 -10.53 -5.76
N LYS A 66 -18.99 -11.26 -5.86
CA LYS A 66 -20.24 -10.84 -5.23
C LYS A 66 -20.10 -10.79 -3.71
N GLY A 67 -20.60 -9.71 -3.10
CA GLY A 67 -20.63 -9.55 -1.65
C GLY A 67 -19.32 -9.09 -1.00
N ILE A 68 -18.33 -8.67 -1.80
CA ILE A 68 -17.11 -8.05 -1.30
C ILE A 68 -17.31 -6.53 -1.14
N THR A 69 -16.92 -6.00 0.01
CA THR A 69 -16.80 -4.55 0.24
C THR A 69 -15.34 -4.16 0.09
N ILE A 70 -15.08 -3.15 -0.72
CA ILE A 70 -13.73 -2.59 -0.90
C ILE A 70 -13.67 -1.30 -0.12
N ASP A 71 -12.85 -1.30 0.94
CA ASP A 71 -12.41 -0.09 1.62
C ASP A 71 -11.10 0.37 1.01
N TRP A 72 -10.80 1.66 1.12
CA TRP A 72 -9.56 2.21 0.61
C TRP A 72 -8.97 3.28 1.50
N ALA A 73 -7.66 3.37 1.44
CA ALA A 73 -6.87 4.31 2.20
C ALA A 73 -5.74 4.88 1.33
N ILE A 74 -5.18 5.98 1.80
CA ILE A 74 -3.90 6.51 1.31
C ILE A 74 -2.87 6.17 2.39
N GLY A 75 -1.65 5.82 1.97
CA GLY A 75 -0.54 5.60 2.90
C GLY A 75 -0.38 6.79 3.84
N LEU A 76 -0.11 6.53 5.12
CA LEU A 76 -0.04 7.57 6.15
C LEU A 76 1.05 8.60 5.85
N PHE A 77 2.12 8.20 5.15
CA PHE A 77 3.16 9.13 4.73
C PHE A 77 2.70 10.03 3.57
N HIS A 78 2.02 9.46 2.57
CA HIS A 78 1.54 10.18 1.38
C HIS A 78 0.32 11.04 1.64
N VAL A 79 -0.57 10.67 2.56
CA VAL A 79 -1.85 11.37 2.76
C VAL A 79 -1.66 12.83 3.16
N HIS A 80 -0.54 13.17 3.80
CA HIS A 80 -0.19 14.56 4.14
C HIS A 80 0.19 15.42 2.93
N GLY A 81 0.54 14.81 1.79
CA GLY A 81 0.78 15.50 0.53
C GLY A 81 -0.49 15.74 -0.30
N HIS A 82 -1.64 15.26 0.17
CA HIS A 82 -2.93 15.45 -0.48
C HIS A 82 -3.66 16.68 0.07
N LYS A 83 -4.82 17.00 -0.52
CA LYS A 83 -5.73 18.01 0.04
C LYS A 83 -6.14 17.63 1.46
N GLU A 84 -6.40 18.61 2.30
CA GLU A 84 -6.65 18.43 3.74
C GLU A 84 -7.79 17.43 4.02
N GLU A 85 -8.84 17.43 3.19
CA GLU A 85 -9.97 16.51 3.36
C GLU A 85 -9.57 15.04 3.16
N CYS A 86 -8.50 14.76 2.42
CA CYS A 86 -8.00 13.41 2.23
C CYS A 86 -7.42 12.83 3.52
N PHE A 87 -6.84 13.66 4.39
CA PHE A 87 -6.31 13.21 5.68
C PHE A 87 -7.41 12.60 6.54
N TYR A 88 -8.49 13.33 6.74
CA TYR A 88 -9.61 12.88 7.57
C TYR A 88 -10.40 11.72 6.96
N ARG A 89 -10.42 11.61 5.63
CA ARG A 89 -11.19 10.59 4.91
C ARG A 89 -10.43 9.30 4.65
N PHE A 90 -9.12 9.38 4.37
CA PHE A 90 -8.35 8.28 3.80
C PHE A 90 -7.10 7.92 4.58
N ALA A 91 -6.74 8.64 5.66
CA ALA A 91 -5.65 8.17 6.51
C ALA A 91 -6.02 6.84 7.16
N THR A 92 -5.11 5.87 7.07
CA THR A 92 -5.27 4.51 7.62
C THR A 92 -5.68 4.52 9.10
N SER A 93 -5.15 5.46 9.88
CA SER A 93 -5.46 5.64 11.30
C SER A 93 -6.94 5.89 11.61
N PHE A 94 -7.73 6.40 10.65
CA PHE A 94 -9.15 6.71 10.85
C PHE A 94 -10.08 5.64 10.26
N ILE A 95 -9.56 4.64 9.56
CA ILE A 95 -10.36 3.62 8.89
C ILE A 95 -10.48 2.37 9.77
N PRO A 96 -11.69 1.99 10.21
CA PRO A 96 -11.87 0.80 11.03
C PRO A 96 -11.36 -0.46 10.34
N GLY A 97 -10.48 -1.20 11.02
CA GLY A 97 -9.88 -2.41 10.49
C GLY A 97 -8.60 -2.23 9.65
N ALA A 98 -8.18 -0.99 9.37
CA ALA A 98 -6.91 -0.72 8.69
C ALA A 98 -5.69 -0.93 9.58
N ALA A 99 -5.88 -0.78 10.91
CA ALA A 99 -4.83 -0.58 11.90
C ALA A 99 -3.96 0.66 11.61
N VAL A 100 -3.05 1.00 12.54
CA VAL A 100 -2.08 2.07 12.33
C VAL A 100 -0.93 1.53 11.48
N VAL A 101 -1.14 1.52 10.17
CA VAL A 101 -0.17 1.06 9.18
C VAL A 101 0.31 2.23 8.34
N ALA A 102 1.61 2.26 8.05
CA ALA A 102 2.18 3.26 7.14
C ALA A 102 1.53 3.17 5.76
N GLY A 103 1.10 1.98 5.34
CA GLY A 103 0.41 1.77 4.07
C GLY A 103 1.32 1.85 2.84
N GLU A 104 2.54 2.35 3.04
CA GLU A 104 3.61 2.46 2.06
C GLU A 104 4.71 1.43 2.39
N ILE A 105 4.94 0.50 1.47
CA ILE A 105 5.96 -0.56 1.66
C ILE A 105 6.98 -0.54 0.51
N LEU A 106 6.59 -0.17 -0.71
CA LEU A 106 7.44 -0.31 -1.88
C LEU A 106 8.68 0.59 -1.82
N GLU A 107 8.55 1.88 -1.48
CA GLU A 107 9.69 2.80 -1.52
C GLU A 107 10.73 2.47 -0.45
N SER A 108 10.28 2.15 0.76
CA SER A 108 11.15 1.66 1.84
C SER A 108 11.88 0.36 1.45
N LEU A 109 11.25 -0.52 0.65
CA LEU A 109 11.90 -1.73 0.14
C LEU A 109 12.93 -1.46 -0.96
N TRP A 110 12.83 -0.36 -1.71
CA TRP A 110 13.83 -0.01 -2.72
C TRP A 110 15.19 0.27 -2.10
N ALA A 111 15.24 0.69 -0.83
CA ALA A 111 16.50 0.81 -0.10
C ALA A 111 17.29 -0.51 -0.07
N ALA A 112 16.61 -1.65 -0.05
CA ALA A 112 17.26 -2.97 -0.11
C ALA A 112 17.84 -3.31 -1.49
N LEU A 113 17.45 -2.59 -2.54
CA LEU A 113 18.01 -2.72 -3.90
C LEU A 113 19.22 -1.81 -4.11
N ASN A 114 19.44 -0.79 -3.26
CA ASN A 114 20.57 0.12 -3.40
C ASN A 114 21.94 -0.59 -3.53
N PRO A 115 22.26 -1.66 -2.78
CA PRO A 115 23.56 -2.33 -2.88
C PRO A 115 23.86 -2.93 -4.26
N ILE A 116 22.82 -3.36 -5.01
CA ILE A 116 23.00 -3.98 -6.32
C ILE A 116 23.01 -2.96 -7.47
N THR A 117 22.69 -1.69 -7.19
CA THR A 117 22.67 -0.65 -8.23
C THR A 117 24.03 -0.47 -8.90
N GLN A 118 25.12 -0.61 -8.15
CA GLN A 118 26.49 -0.45 -8.65
C GLN A 118 26.85 -1.53 -9.68
N SER A 119 26.55 -2.80 -9.39
CA SER A 119 26.83 -3.91 -10.30
C SER A 119 25.96 -3.87 -11.55
N MET A 120 24.76 -3.26 -11.46
CA MET A 120 23.86 -3.10 -12.59
C MET A 120 24.25 -1.97 -13.55
N ARG A 121 25.14 -1.02 -13.18
CA ARG A 121 25.46 0.14 -14.03
C ARG A 121 26.02 -0.25 -15.40
N THR A 122 26.88 -1.25 -15.45
CA THR A 122 27.52 -1.72 -16.69
C THR A 122 26.81 -2.91 -17.33
N ALA A 123 25.79 -3.46 -16.66
CA ALA A 123 25.02 -4.59 -17.15
C ALA A 123 24.13 -4.21 -18.35
N SER A 124 23.86 -5.18 -19.23
CA SER A 124 22.90 -5.05 -20.31
C SER A 124 21.47 -4.85 -19.78
N LEU A 125 20.56 -4.34 -20.61
CA LEU A 125 19.16 -4.12 -20.19
C LEU A 125 18.48 -5.40 -19.69
N ALA A 126 18.71 -6.52 -20.38
CA ALA A 126 18.16 -7.81 -19.98
C ALA A 126 18.70 -8.26 -18.61
N MET A 127 20.02 -8.18 -18.42
CA MET A 127 20.66 -8.57 -17.16
C MET A 127 20.19 -7.69 -15.98
N ARG A 128 19.97 -6.38 -16.20
CA ARG A 128 19.40 -5.51 -15.16
C ARG A 128 17.98 -5.92 -14.77
N ALA A 129 17.15 -6.30 -15.74
CA ALA A 129 15.80 -6.77 -15.48
C ALA A 129 15.79 -8.07 -14.68
N ASP A 130 16.64 -9.03 -15.06
CA ASP A 130 16.77 -10.31 -14.37
C ASP A 130 17.28 -10.15 -12.94
N MET A 131 18.32 -9.34 -12.73
CA MET A 131 18.87 -9.05 -11.40
C MET A 131 17.81 -8.40 -10.49
N CYS A 132 17.09 -7.40 -10.99
CA CYS A 132 16.00 -6.77 -10.24
C CYS A 132 14.90 -7.78 -9.88
N ASN A 133 14.51 -8.64 -10.83
CA ASN A 133 13.49 -9.65 -10.60
C ASN A 133 13.95 -10.69 -9.56
N ASP A 134 15.20 -11.16 -9.61
CA ASP A 134 15.73 -12.12 -8.65
C ASP A 134 15.74 -11.56 -7.21
N HIS A 135 16.28 -10.36 -7.03
CA HIS A 135 16.33 -9.72 -5.71
C HIS A 135 14.93 -9.39 -5.15
N THR A 136 14.00 -8.95 -6.00
CA THR A 136 12.61 -8.68 -5.58
C THR A 136 11.85 -9.98 -5.30
N ALA A 137 12.07 -11.04 -6.08
CA ALA A 137 11.50 -12.37 -5.83
C ALA A 137 12.00 -12.95 -4.51
N HIS A 138 13.30 -12.87 -4.23
CA HIS A 138 13.88 -13.27 -2.94
C HIS A 138 13.28 -12.48 -1.77
N SER A 139 13.12 -11.16 -1.93
CA SER A 139 12.46 -10.32 -0.93
C SER A 139 11.02 -10.79 -0.67
N ASN A 140 10.26 -11.10 -1.72
CA ASN A 140 8.89 -11.61 -1.59
C ASN A 140 8.86 -12.99 -0.93
N PHE A 141 9.76 -13.90 -1.30
CA PHE A 141 9.89 -15.22 -0.69
C PHE A 141 10.15 -15.11 0.82
N LYS A 142 11.10 -14.26 1.23
CA LYS A 142 11.37 -13.99 2.65
C LYS A 142 10.14 -13.48 3.39
N LYS A 143 9.34 -12.59 2.77
CA LYS A 143 8.10 -12.11 3.40
C LYS A 143 7.09 -13.25 3.56
N THR A 144 6.93 -14.10 2.55
CA THR A 144 6.02 -15.24 2.60
C THR A 144 6.38 -16.20 3.74
N ILE A 145 7.63 -16.63 3.85
CA ILE A 145 8.05 -17.59 4.89
C ILE A 145 8.01 -16.97 6.30
N ASN A 146 8.23 -15.66 6.43
CA ASN A 146 8.22 -14.96 7.71
C ASN A 146 6.87 -14.35 8.08
N MET A 147 5.83 -14.55 7.26
CA MET A 147 4.53 -13.89 7.41
C MET A 147 3.90 -14.19 8.78
N ALA A 148 3.90 -15.46 9.19
CA ALA A 148 3.31 -15.86 10.48
C ALA A 148 4.01 -15.18 11.67
N ALA A 149 5.35 -15.23 11.71
CA ALA A 149 6.13 -14.60 12.77
C ALA A 149 5.95 -13.08 12.80
N ALA A 150 5.88 -12.44 11.62
CA ALA A 150 5.63 -11.01 11.51
C ALA A 150 4.25 -10.62 12.03
N ILE A 151 3.20 -11.41 11.74
CA ILE A 151 1.84 -11.16 12.24
C ILE A 151 1.76 -11.32 13.75
N CYS A 152 2.34 -12.38 14.32
CA CYS A 152 2.36 -12.57 15.78
C CYS A 152 3.02 -11.37 16.48
N LYS A 153 4.20 -10.95 16.00
CA LYS A 153 4.89 -9.78 16.55
C LYS A 153 4.10 -8.48 16.42
N GLN A 154 3.39 -8.31 15.30
CA GLN A 154 2.52 -7.14 15.10
C GLN A 154 1.31 -7.15 16.04
N PHE A 155 0.75 -8.32 16.32
CA PHE A 155 -0.35 -8.47 17.27
C PHE A 155 0.06 -8.07 18.69
N ASP A 156 1.21 -8.55 19.18
CA ASP A 156 1.72 -8.17 20.51
C ASP A 156 1.92 -6.65 20.61
N LYS A 157 2.49 -6.05 19.56
CA LYS A 157 2.65 -4.58 19.48
C LYS A 157 1.29 -3.87 19.48
N ALA A 158 0.31 -4.40 18.75
CA ALA A 158 -1.02 -3.81 18.66
C ALA A 158 -1.73 -3.81 20.03
N GLN A 159 -1.58 -4.88 20.82
CA GLN A 159 -2.12 -4.93 22.19
C GLN A 159 -1.53 -3.84 23.08
N LEU A 160 -0.20 -3.66 23.05
CA LEU A 160 0.48 -2.60 23.81
C LEU A 160 0.03 -1.21 23.38
N MET A 161 -0.06 -0.97 22.07
CA MET A 161 -0.50 0.32 21.52
C MET A 161 -1.97 0.59 21.88
N SER A 162 -2.83 -0.42 21.86
CA SER A 162 -4.24 -0.29 22.26
C SER A 162 -4.37 0.14 23.72
N ALA A 163 -3.62 -0.47 24.63
CA ALA A 163 -3.63 -0.12 26.05
C ALA A 163 -3.19 1.34 26.27
N SER A 164 -2.11 1.76 25.60
CA SER A 164 -1.63 3.14 25.66
C SER A 164 -2.64 4.14 25.10
N ALA A 165 -3.32 3.80 23.99
CA ALA A 165 -4.34 4.66 23.40
C ALA A 165 -5.57 4.81 24.31
N MET A 166 -5.99 3.73 24.99
CA MET A 166 -7.09 3.76 25.95
C MET A 166 -6.77 4.63 27.18
N ASP A 167 -5.56 4.52 27.72
CA ASP A 167 -5.10 5.38 28.83
C ASP A 167 -5.10 6.87 28.42
N TYR A 168 -4.57 7.17 27.23
CA TYR A 168 -4.59 8.52 26.70
C TYR A 168 -6.02 9.06 26.51
N TYR A 169 -6.92 8.25 25.94
CA TYR A 169 -8.32 8.60 25.77
C TYR A 169 -9.04 8.86 27.11
N GLY A 170 -8.77 8.04 28.13
CA GLY A 170 -9.31 8.22 29.47
C GLY A 170 -8.87 9.55 30.10
N LYS A 171 -7.57 9.87 30.01
CA LYS A 171 -7.02 11.15 30.48
C LYS A 171 -7.66 12.35 29.77
N PHE A 172 -7.80 12.25 28.45
CA PHE A 172 -8.44 13.29 27.64
C PHE A 172 -9.91 13.50 28.04
N THR A 173 -10.67 12.42 28.19
CA THR A 173 -12.10 12.46 28.56
C THR A 173 -12.29 13.10 29.94
N THR A 174 -11.48 12.72 30.93
CA THR A 174 -11.52 13.31 32.27
C THR A 174 -11.19 14.80 32.25
N ALA A 175 -10.18 15.21 31.47
CA ALA A 175 -9.80 16.62 31.35
C ALA A 175 -10.90 17.47 30.69
N MET A 176 -11.65 16.91 29.73
CA MET A 176 -12.79 17.59 29.13
C MET A 176 -14.00 17.68 30.07
N ALA A 177 -14.23 16.68 30.92
CA ALA A 177 -15.34 16.66 31.87
C ALA A 177 -15.17 17.62 33.07
N LEU A 178 -13.95 18.13 33.31
CA LEU A 178 -13.63 19.11 34.34
C LEU A 178 -13.77 20.58 33.88
N ARG A 179 -14.24 20.80 32.64
CA ARG A 179 -14.64 22.11 32.11
C ARG A 179 -16.16 22.22 32.05
#